data_AF-A0AB35MT27-F1
#
_entry.id   AF-A0AB35MT27-F1
#
_cell.length_a   1.000
_cell.length_b   1.000
_cell.length_c   1.000
_cell.angle_alpha   90.00
_cell.angle_beta   90.00
_cell.angle_gamma   90.00
#
_symmetry.space_group_name_H-M   'P 1'
#
loop_
_entity.id
_entity.type
_entity.pdbx_description
1 polymer ?
#
loop_
_entity_poly.entity_id
_entity_poly.type
_entity_poly.pdbx_seq_one_letter_code
_entity_poly.pdbx_strand_id
1 'polypeptide(L)'
;MKLLVDRTGEQFLEILQESGDTLTVQFITNEGNRKGKPFQDNLSGLFLTGWKPRTTSTAIGLERFKQGKLKDSKVSFALHQLYPLGRDVKLPSGDIATIASYANTHADGYYMFVRLNDELTRLKITPDWELQPSAQRLALPYYPAPRTKEELDNIDDFDAWAGGF
;
A
#
# COMPACT_ATOMS: atom_id res chain seq x y z
N MET A 1 9.32 -13.44 3.20
CA MET A 1 9.81 -12.09 3.56
C MET A 1 9.67 -11.79 5.05
N LYS A 2 10.71 -11.20 5.67
CA LYS A 2 10.70 -10.59 7.01
C LYS A 2 10.67 -9.07 6.86
N LEU A 3 9.69 -8.40 7.46
CA LEU A 3 9.52 -6.94 7.31
C LEU A 3 9.56 -6.22 8.64
N LEU A 4 10.07 -5.00 8.59
CA LEU A 4 9.85 -3.96 9.57
C LEU A 4 8.98 -2.86 8.94
N VAL A 5 8.15 -2.23 9.76
CA VAL A 5 7.40 -1.03 9.41
C VAL A 5 7.81 0.10 10.35
N ASP A 6 7.87 1.31 9.84
CA ASP A 6 8.20 2.48 10.64
C ASP A 6 7.02 2.88 11.56
N ARG A 7 7.24 3.92 12.36
CA ARG A 7 6.24 4.39 13.33
C ARG A 7 4.97 4.94 12.67
N THR A 8 5.03 5.45 11.44
CA THR A 8 3.86 5.98 10.74
C THR A 8 3.06 4.89 10.04
N GLY A 9 3.68 3.75 9.75
CA GLY A 9 3.05 2.68 8.98
C GLY A 9 3.25 2.81 7.48
N GLU A 10 4.00 3.82 7.02
CA GLU A 10 4.12 4.18 5.61
C GLU A 10 5.39 3.63 4.95
N GLN A 11 6.43 3.39 5.75
CA GLN A 11 7.70 2.88 5.25
C GLN A 11 7.95 1.46 5.69
N PHE A 12 8.55 0.68 4.80
CA PHE A 12 8.84 -0.73 5.01
C PHE A 12 10.31 -1.03 4.74
N LEU A 13 10.92 -1.81 5.63
CA LEU A 13 12.24 -2.41 5.45
C LEU A 13 12.11 -3.92 5.34
N GLU A 14 12.71 -4.51 4.31
CA GLU A 14 12.93 -5.94 4.22
C GLU A 14 14.24 -6.32 4.91
N ILE A 15 14.18 -7.29 5.82
CA ILE A 15 15.36 -7.90 6.41
C ILE A 15 15.86 -8.98 5.44
N LEU A 16 17.01 -8.73 4.82
CA LEU A 16 17.65 -9.63 3.87
C LEU A 16 18.54 -10.65 4.58
N GLN A 17 19.25 -10.21 5.62
CA GLN A 17 20.12 -11.03 6.46
C GLN A 17 20.00 -10.59 7.91
N GLU A 18 20.12 -11.54 8.82
CA GLU A 18 20.03 -11.32 10.27
C GLU A 18 21.07 -12.20 10.96
N SER A 19 21.94 -11.58 11.75
CA SER A 19 22.97 -12.24 12.55
C SER A 19 23.03 -11.59 13.93
N GLY A 20 22.33 -12.19 14.90
CA GLY A 20 22.13 -11.59 16.22
C GLY A 20 21.44 -10.23 16.10
N ASP A 21 22.08 -9.18 16.62
CA ASP A 21 21.55 -7.82 16.54
C ASP A 21 21.88 -7.14 15.21
N THR A 22 22.79 -7.68 14.38
CA THR A 22 23.19 -7.05 13.10
C THR A 22 22.29 -7.52 11.97
N LEU A 23 21.78 -6.57 11.19
CA LEU A 23 20.89 -6.79 10.07
C LEU A 23 21.46 -6.19 8.78
N THR A 24 21.17 -6.85 7.66
CA THR A 24 21.22 -6.21 6.34
C THR A 24 19.78 -5.97 5.91
N VAL A 25 19.38 -4.71 5.78
CA VAL A 25 18.01 -4.30 5.44
C VAL A 25 17.97 -3.50 4.14
N GLN A 26 16.80 -3.45 3.51
CA GLN A 26 16.57 -2.63 2.32
C GLN A 26 15.13 -2.09 2.32
N PHE A 27 14.95 -0.84 1.91
CA PHE A 27 13.60 -0.29 1.75
C PHE A 27 12.82 -1.03 0.67
N ILE A 28 11.52 -1.18 0.87
CA ILE A 28 10.62 -1.75 -0.13
C ILE A 28 9.36 -0.88 -0.30
N THR A 29 8.69 -0.99 -1.45
CA THR A 29 7.34 -0.45 -1.63
C THR A 29 6.30 -1.33 -0.94
N ASN A 30 5.06 -0.85 -0.82
CA ASN A 30 3.96 -1.65 -0.27
C ASN A 30 3.67 -2.92 -1.11
N GLU A 31 3.98 -2.90 -2.40
CA GLU A 31 3.87 -4.04 -3.32
C GLU A 31 5.06 -5.01 -3.22
N GLY A 32 6.09 -4.70 -2.42
CA GLY A 32 7.26 -5.54 -2.23
C GLY A 32 8.42 -5.27 -3.18
N ASN A 33 8.41 -4.15 -3.92
CA ASN A 33 9.51 -3.80 -4.81
C ASN A 33 10.63 -3.12 -4.01
N ARG A 34 11.85 -3.66 -4.09
CA ARG A 34 13.02 -3.11 -3.40
C ARG A 34 13.40 -1.72 -3.92
N LYS A 35 13.75 -0.82 -3.00
CA LYS A 35 14.16 0.58 -3.25
C LYS A 35 15.54 0.85 -2.67
N GLY A 36 16.35 1.61 -3.40
CA GLY A 36 17.70 1.97 -2.96
C GLY A 36 18.65 0.78 -2.86
N LYS A 37 19.78 0.96 -2.18
CA LYS A 37 20.75 -0.11 -1.92
C LYS A 37 20.53 -0.71 -0.53
N PRO A 38 20.81 -2.03 -0.34
CA PRO A 38 20.87 -2.61 1.00
C PRO A 38 21.87 -1.86 1.88
N PHE A 39 21.57 -1.76 3.17
CA PHE A 39 22.44 -1.18 4.17
C PHE A 39 22.44 -2.03 5.44
N GLN A 40 23.48 -1.86 6.26
CA GLN A 40 23.59 -2.53 7.54
C GLN A 40 23.04 -1.64 8.65
N ASP A 41 22.33 -2.26 9.58
CA ASP A 41 21.80 -1.61 10.77
C ASP A 41 21.72 -2.63 11.92
N ASN A 42 21.32 -2.19 13.11
CA ASN A 42 21.06 -3.07 14.23
C ASN A 42 19.56 -3.14 14.57
N LEU A 43 19.09 -4.32 15.01
CA LEU A 43 17.69 -4.54 15.33
C LEU A 43 17.28 -3.67 16.54
N SER A 44 18.13 -3.59 17.55
CA SER A 44 17.94 -2.79 18.75
C SER A 44 17.74 -1.29 18.44
N GLY A 45 18.57 -0.69 17.59
CA GLY A 45 18.46 0.72 17.19
C GLY A 45 17.28 1.01 16.27
N LEU A 46 16.94 0.08 15.37
CA LEU A 46 15.70 0.17 14.59
C LEU A 46 14.48 0.18 15.51
N PHE A 47 14.44 -0.66 16.55
CA PHE A 47 13.35 -0.65 17.52
C PHE A 47 13.28 0.65 18.34
N LEU A 48 14.43 1.18 18.76
CA LEU A 48 14.50 2.48 19.46
C LEU A 48 13.99 3.65 18.61
N THR A 49 14.21 3.60 17.31
CA THR A 49 13.71 4.62 16.35
C THR A 49 12.26 4.38 15.92
N GLY A 50 11.61 3.35 16.48
CA GLY A 50 10.18 3.10 16.33
C GLY A 50 9.81 2.11 15.23
N TRP A 51 10.79 1.44 14.61
CA TRP A 51 10.51 0.33 13.69
C TRP A 51 9.98 -0.89 14.45
N LYS A 52 9.04 -1.60 13.84
CA LYS A 52 8.43 -2.79 14.45
C LYS A 52 8.32 -3.93 13.44
N PRO A 53 8.45 -5.19 13.87
CA PRO A 53 8.19 -6.34 13.01
C PRO A 53 6.77 -6.29 12.45
N ARG A 54 6.65 -6.53 11.14
CA ARG A 54 5.39 -6.59 10.42
C ARG A 54 5.15 -7.99 9.90
N THR A 55 4.07 -8.62 10.36
CA THR A 55 3.69 -10.00 10.00
C THR A 55 2.63 -10.06 8.89
N THR A 56 1.99 -8.93 8.58
CA THR A 56 0.96 -8.78 7.54
C THR A 56 1.20 -7.52 6.71
N SER A 57 1.33 -7.66 5.39
CA SER A 57 1.41 -6.52 4.46
C SER A 57 1.01 -6.98 3.07
N THR A 58 0.71 -6.02 2.19
CA THR A 58 0.46 -6.30 0.77
C THR A 58 1.65 -7.02 0.15
N ALA A 59 2.88 -6.56 0.41
CA ALA A 59 4.12 -7.20 -0.04
C ALA A 59 4.24 -8.68 0.38
N ILE A 60 3.96 -9.01 1.64
CA ILE A 60 4.02 -10.40 2.15
C ILE A 60 2.98 -11.28 1.42
N GLY A 61 1.77 -10.76 1.22
CA GLY A 61 0.73 -11.50 0.50
C GLY A 61 1.08 -11.70 -0.97
N LEU A 62 1.60 -10.68 -1.66
CA LEU A 62 2.00 -10.79 -3.06
C LEU A 62 3.18 -11.74 -3.28
N GLU A 63 4.18 -11.72 -2.39
CA GLU A 63 5.29 -12.68 -2.44
C GLU A 63 4.76 -14.13 -2.35
N ARG A 64 3.85 -14.40 -1.42
CA ARG A 64 3.21 -15.71 -1.27
C ARG A 64 2.37 -16.07 -2.49
N PHE A 65 1.68 -15.10 -3.08
CA PHE A 65 0.90 -15.32 -4.30
C PHE A 65 1.79 -15.71 -5.48
N LYS A 66 2.92 -15.03 -5.66
CA LYS A 66 3.96 -15.36 -6.65
C LYS A 66 4.56 -16.76 -6.44
N GLN A 67 4.59 -17.26 -5.19
CA GLN A 67 5.01 -18.63 -4.86
C GLN A 67 3.89 -19.68 -5.07
N GLY A 68 2.73 -19.29 -5.62
CA GLY A 68 1.61 -20.20 -5.89
C GLY A 68 0.79 -20.58 -4.65
N LYS A 69 0.84 -19.80 -3.56
CA LYS A 69 0.01 -20.02 -2.38
C LYS A 69 -1.40 -19.46 -2.63
N LEU A 70 -2.37 -20.34 -2.86
CA LEU A 70 -3.74 -19.96 -3.26
C LEU A 70 -4.78 -20.01 -2.12
N LYS A 71 -4.40 -20.61 -0.98
CA LYS A 71 -5.26 -20.76 0.22
C LYS A 71 -4.58 -20.10 1.42
N ASP A 72 -4.22 -18.82 1.29
CA ASP A 72 -3.54 -18.07 2.34
C ASP A 72 -4.29 -16.78 2.63
N SER A 73 -4.59 -16.53 3.91
CA SER A 73 -5.33 -15.33 4.33
C SER A 73 -4.54 -14.04 4.06
N LYS A 74 -3.20 -14.10 4.04
CA LYS A 74 -2.35 -12.95 3.69
C LYS A 74 -2.42 -12.61 2.22
N VAL A 75 -2.57 -13.63 1.36
CA VAL A 75 -2.77 -13.43 -0.08
C VAL A 75 -4.13 -12.77 -0.32
N SER A 76 -5.19 -13.32 0.30
CA SER A 76 -6.53 -12.71 0.21
C SER A 76 -6.51 -11.25 0.65
N PHE A 77 -5.92 -10.96 1.82
CA PHE A 77 -5.76 -9.59 2.33
C PHE A 77 -5.04 -8.68 1.33
N ALA A 78 -3.90 -9.12 0.78
CA ALA A 78 -3.12 -8.31 -0.15
C ALA A 78 -3.88 -8.01 -1.44
N LEU A 79 -4.60 -8.99 -2.01
CA LEU A 79 -5.39 -8.79 -3.22
C LEU A 79 -6.55 -7.80 -3.00
N HIS A 80 -7.20 -7.83 -1.83
CA HIS A 80 -8.24 -6.86 -1.48
C HIS A 80 -7.70 -5.44 -1.32
N GLN A 81 -6.50 -5.29 -0.77
CA GLN A 81 -5.86 -3.97 -0.59
C GLN A 81 -5.30 -3.42 -1.91
N LEU A 82 -4.73 -4.28 -2.76
CA LEU A 82 -4.07 -3.86 -3.99
C LEU A 82 -5.04 -3.54 -5.13
N TYR A 83 -6.19 -4.20 -5.18
CA TYR A 83 -7.16 -4.07 -6.27
C TYR A 83 -8.49 -3.49 -5.77
N PRO A 84 -8.56 -2.16 -5.49
CA PRO A 84 -9.80 -1.53 -5.12
C PRO A 84 -10.79 -1.48 -6.28
N LEU A 85 -12.07 -1.46 -5.95
CA LEU A 85 -13.15 -1.29 -6.92
C LEU A 85 -12.97 -0.01 -7.75
N GLY A 86 -13.31 -0.09 -9.03
CA GLY A 86 -13.29 1.05 -9.96
C GLY A 86 -11.90 1.47 -10.43
N ARG A 87 -10.83 0.78 -10.01
CA ARG A 87 -9.48 1.02 -10.53
C ARG A 87 -9.22 0.24 -11.81
N ASP A 88 -8.43 0.85 -12.68
CA ASP A 88 -7.95 0.19 -13.88
C ASP A 88 -6.75 -0.72 -13.57
N VAL A 89 -6.71 -1.87 -14.23
CA VAL A 89 -5.64 -2.85 -14.14
C VAL A 89 -5.27 -3.28 -15.55
N LYS A 90 -3.96 -3.40 -15.80
CA LYS A 90 -3.45 -3.99 -17.03
C LYS A 90 -3.33 -5.49 -16.84
N LEU A 91 -3.99 -6.23 -17.70
CA LEU A 91 -4.02 -7.69 -17.72
C LEU A 91 -2.73 -8.24 -18.35
N PRO A 92 -2.39 -9.53 -18.13
CA PRO A 92 -1.24 -10.16 -18.76
C PRO A 92 -1.30 -10.17 -20.30
N SER A 93 -2.50 -10.07 -20.88
CA SER A 93 -2.69 -9.90 -22.33
C SER A 93 -2.21 -8.54 -22.84
N GLY A 94 -2.04 -7.56 -21.95
CA GLY A 94 -1.76 -6.16 -22.29
C GLY A 94 -3.00 -5.26 -22.27
N ASP A 95 -4.20 -5.83 -22.23
CA ASP A 95 -5.45 -5.07 -22.20
C ASP A 95 -5.65 -4.36 -20.86
N ILE A 96 -6.36 -3.23 -20.89
CA ILE A 96 -6.76 -2.50 -19.68
C ILE A 96 -8.21 -2.86 -19.37
N ALA A 97 -8.45 -3.28 -18.13
CA ALA A 97 -9.77 -3.59 -17.62
C ALA A 97 -10.03 -2.83 -16.31
N THR A 98 -11.29 -2.50 -16.03
CA THR A 98 -11.68 -1.82 -14.79
C THR A 98 -12.20 -2.83 -13.78
N ILE A 99 -11.70 -2.78 -12.55
CA ILE A 99 -12.08 -3.69 -11.47
C ILE A 99 -13.55 -3.46 -11.08
N ALA A 100 -14.38 -4.50 -11.17
CA ALA A 100 -15.81 -4.44 -10.89
C ALA A 100 -16.23 -5.25 -9.65
N SER A 101 -15.33 -6.09 -9.10
CA SER A 101 -15.55 -6.80 -7.84
C SER A 101 -14.26 -6.92 -7.03
N TYR A 102 -14.38 -7.21 -5.74
CA TYR A 102 -13.25 -7.68 -4.94
C TYR A 102 -12.80 -9.08 -5.37
N ALA A 103 -11.58 -9.46 -4.98
CA ALA A 103 -11.03 -10.78 -5.27
C ALA A 103 -11.75 -11.89 -4.49
N ASN A 104 -12.39 -12.81 -5.20
CA ASN A 104 -13.08 -13.96 -4.62
C ASN A 104 -12.12 -15.16 -4.51
N THR A 105 -12.03 -15.77 -3.32
CA THR A 105 -11.22 -16.97 -3.09
C THR A 105 -11.96 -18.21 -3.58
N HIS A 106 -11.30 -19.03 -4.40
CA HIS A 106 -11.76 -20.34 -4.85
C HIS A 106 -10.70 -21.42 -4.59
N ALA A 107 -11.07 -22.69 -4.74
CA ALA A 107 -10.17 -23.81 -4.44
C ALA A 107 -8.89 -23.83 -5.29
N ASP A 108 -8.98 -23.31 -6.51
CA ASP A 108 -7.94 -23.30 -7.53
C ASP A 108 -7.32 -21.91 -7.76
N GLY A 109 -7.71 -20.88 -7.00
CA GLY A 109 -7.14 -19.54 -7.11
C GLY A 109 -8.09 -18.41 -6.76
N TYR A 110 -7.69 -17.20 -7.11
CA TYR A 110 -8.47 -15.98 -6.89
C TYR A 110 -9.07 -15.51 -8.21
N TYR A 111 -10.32 -15.07 -8.15
CA TYR A 111 -11.06 -14.59 -9.31
C TYR A 111 -11.58 -13.19 -9.08
N MET A 112 -11.74 -12.42 -10.15
CA MET A 112 -12.25 -11.06 -10.12
C MET A 112 -13.14 -10.81 -11.32
N PHE A 113 -14.24 -10.10 -11.12
CA PHE A 113 -14.98 -9.51 -12.23
C PHE A 113 -14.34 -8.18 -12.61
N VAL A 114 -14.08 -8.03 -13.90
CA VAL A 114 -13.55 -6.80 -14.51
C VAL A 114 -14.43 -6.40 -15.68
N ARG A 115 -14.50 -5.10 -15.97
CA ARG A 115 -15.08 -4.56 -17.20
C ARG A 115 -13.98 -4.45 -18.24
N LEU A 116 -14.16 -5.13 -19.36
CA LEU A 116 -13.29 -5.08 -20.53
C LEU A 116 -14.17 -4.80 -21.73
N ASN A 117 -13.92 -3.71 -22.46
CA ASN A 117 -14.75 -3.29 -23.60
C ASN A 117 -16.26 -3.24 -23.27
N ASP A 118 -16.61 -2.65 -22.11
CA ASP A 118 -17.96 -2.57 -21.56
C ASP A 118 -18.64 -3.90 -21.17
N GLU A 119 -17.95 -5.04 -21.34
CA GLU A 119 -18.44 -6.35 -20.91
C GLU A 119 -17.91 -6.74 -19.54
N LEU A 120 -18.79 -7.26 -18.69
CA LEU A 120 -18.43 -7.78 -17.38
C LEU A 120 -17.90 -9.22 -17.52
N THR A 121 -16.60 -9.39 -17.35
CA THR A 121 -15.92 -10.69 -17.49
C THR A 121 -15.33 -11.15 -16.18
N ARG A 122 -15.50 -12.44 -15.85
CA ARG A 122 -14.83 -13.06 -14.71
C ARG A 122 -13.49 -13.63 -15.14
N LEU A 123 -12.40 -13.15 -14.57
CA LEU A 123 -11.05 -13.61 -14.84
C LEU A 123 -10.38 -14.18 -13.59
N LYS A 124 -9.49 -15.14 -13.80
CA LYS A 124 -8.59 -15.63 -12.76
C LYS A 124 -7.45 -14.62 -12.60
N ILE A 125 -7.24 -14.15 -11.38
CA ILE A 125 -6.16 -13.21 -11.07
C ILE A 125 -4.83 -13.97 -11.16
N THR A 126 -3.83 -13.33 -11.77
CA THR A 126 -2.44 -13.78 -11.73
C THR A 126 -1.55 -12.70 -11.09
N PRO A 127 -0.35 -13.04 -10.61
CA PRO A 127 0.57 -12.05 -10.03
C PRO A 127 1.03 -10.96 -11.00
N ASP A 128 0.79 -11.13 -12.30
CA ASP A 128 1.27 -10.25 -13.38
C ASP A 128 0.25 -9.17 -13.76
N TRP A 129 -0.85 -9.07 -13.02
CA TRP A 129 -1.79 -7.96 -13.14
C TRP A 129 -1.14 -6.68 -12.60
N GLU A 130 -1.22 -5.57 -13.34
CA GLU A 130 -0.57 -4.32 -12.97
C GLU A 130 -1.62 -3.22 -12.72
N LEU A 131 -1.78 -2.81 -11.46
CA LEU A 131 -2.67 -1.70 -11.11
C LEU A 131 -2.22 -0.42 -11.81
N GLN A 132 -3.13 0.19 -12.57
CA GLN A 132 -2.84 1.42 -13.29
C GLN A 132 -2.94 2.63 -12.36
N PRO A 133 -2.23 3.73 -12.67
CA PRO A 133 -2.41 5.01 -11.99
C PRO A 133 -3.88 5.44 -11.99
N SER A 134 -4.30 6.11 -10.91
CA SER A 134 -5.66 6.64 -10.82
C SER A 134 -5.90 7.69 -11.90
N ALA A 135 -6.95 7.54 -12.71
CA ALA A 135 -7.38 8.62 -13.62
C ALA A 135 -7.90 9.83 -12.83
N GLN A 136 -8.55 9.60 -11.69
CA GLN A 136 -8.78 10.65 -10.68
C GLN A 136 -7.43 10.99 -10.05
N ARG A 137 -6.82 12.09 -10.48
CA ARG A 137 -5.73 12.74 -9.75
C ARG A 137 -6.22 12.92 -8.32
N LEU A 138 -5.60 12.24 -7.36
CA LEU A 138 -5.86 12.51 -5.96
C LEU A 138 -5.68 14.02 -5.78
N ALA A 139 -6.70 14.69 -5.24
CA ALA A 139 -6.51 16.05 -4.80
C ALA A 139 -5.27 16.06 -3.91
N LEU A 140 -4.34 16.99 -4.16
CA LEU A 140 -3.24 17.23 -3.23
C LEU A 140 -3.84 17.32 -1.82
N PRO A 141 -3.18 16.78 -0.78
CA PRO A 141 -3.63 17.02 0.59
C PRO A 141 -3.86 18.52 0.71
N TYR A 142 -5.08 18.88 1.12
CA TYR A 142 -5.59 20.25 1.17
C TYR A 142 -4.46 21.23 1.53
N TYR A 143 -3.94 21.94 0.53
CA TYR A 143 -3.15 23.14 0.78
C TYR A 143 -4.20 24.18 1.12
N PRO A 144 -4.35 24.60 2.41
CA PRO A 144 -5.31 25.65 2.71
C PRO A 144 -4.96 26.84 1.82
N ALA A 145 -5.97 27.36 1.11
CA ALA A 145 -5.81 28.62 0.43
C ALA A 145 -5.24 29.64 1.43
N PRO A 146 -4.38 30.57 0.99
CA PRO A 146 -3.94 31.67 1.86
C PRO A 146 -5.18 32.28 2.50
N ARG A 147 -5.21 32.31 3.84
CA ARG A 147 -6.36 32.86 4.58
C ARG A 147 -6.63 34.26 4.07
N THR A 148 -7.90 34.53 3.80
CA THR A 148 -8.37 35.87 3.49
C THR A 148 -8.23 36.75 4.72
N LYS A 149 -8.23 38.08 4.51
CA LYS A 149 -8.15 39.03 5.62
C LYS A 149 -9.32 38.87 6.59
N GLU A 150 -10.51 38.61 6.06
CA GLU A 150 -11.73 38.38 6.82
C GLU A 150 -11.65 37.11 7.69
N GLU A 151 -11.00 36.04 7.22
CA GLU A 151 -10.76 34.84 8.02
C GLU A 151 -9.73 35.07 9.13
N LEU A 152 -8.70 35.89 8.88
CA LEU A 152 -7.73 36.26 9.91
C LEU A 152 -8.38 37.13 10.98
N ASP A 153 -9.16 38.13 10.57
CA ASP A 153 -9.87 39.03 11.48
C ASP A 153 -10.85 38.24 12.37
N ASN A 154 -11.57 37.25 11.81
CA ASN A 154 -12.44 36.37 12.59
C ASN A 154 -11.69 35.47 13.59
N ILE A 155 -10.49 35.01 13.24
CA ILE A 155 -9.63 34.22 14.15
C ILE A 155 -9.12 35.12 15.28
N ASP A 156 -8.64 36.32 14.95
CA ASP A 156 -8.13 37.28 15.92
C ASP A 156 -9.24 37.73 16.88
N ASP A 157 -10.46 37.97 16.39
CA ASP A 157 -11.63 38.29 17.20
C ASP A 157 -12.02 37.12 18.12
N PHE A 158 -11.95 35.89 17.62
CA PHE A 158 -12.20 34.69 18.41
C PHE A 158 -11.14 34.47 19.50
N ASP A 159 -9.85 34.64 19.17
CA ASP A 159 -8.74 34.48 20.11
C ASP A 159 -8.75 35.59 21.19
N ALA A 160 -9.12 36.82 20.81
CA ALA A 160 -9.33 37.92 21.73
C ALA A 160 -10.51 37.67 22.67
N TRP A 161 -11.62 37.11 22.15
CA TRP A 161 -12.77 36.69 22.96
C TRP A 161 -12.45 35.51 23.89
N ALA A 162 -11.66 34.54 23.41
CA ALA A 162 -11.25 33.36 24.16
C ALA A 162 -10.17 33.64 25.22
N GLY A 163 -9.70 34.89 25.32
CA GLY A 163 -8.78 35.34 26.37
C GLY A 163 -7.30 35.06 26.10
N GLY A 164 -6.92 34.80 24.83
CA GLY A 164 -5.54 34.71 24.34
C GLY A 164 -4.72 33.53 24.90
N PHE A 165 -4.30 32.62 24.02
CA PHE A 165 -3.12 31.78 24.24
C PHE A 165 -1.91 32.36 23.53
#